data_AF-A0A7X8I0W5-F1
#
_entry.id   AF-A0A7X8I0W5-F1
#
_cell.length_a   1.000
_cell.length_b   1.000
_cell.length_c   1.000
_cell.angle_alpha   90.00
_cell.angle_beta   90.00
_cell.angle_gamma   90.00
#
_symmetry.space_group_name_H-M   'P 1'
#
loop_
_entity.id
_entity.type
_entity.pdbx_description
1 polymer ?
#
loop_
_entity_poly.entity_id
_entity_poly.type
_entity_poly.pdbx_seq_one_letter_code
_entity_poly.pdbx_strand_id
1 'polypeptide(L)' 'LEKGKDRIGTFPDLIMTFDKDTGLPLTTAEIKKGQNVVVIATNKENIKLGSAMYDEELLKEIEPVVSREILKYVL' A
#
# COMPACT_ATOMS: atom_id res chain seq x y z
N LEU A 1 -5.09 0.01 1.52
CA LEU A 1 -6.06 0.62 0.59
C LEU A 1 -7.47 0.14 0.96
N GLU A 2 -8.37 1.07 1.24
CA GLU A 2 -9.73 0.77 1.70
C GLU A 2 -10.73 1.45 0.76
N LYS A 3 -11.80 0.74 0.40
CA LYS A 3 -12.94 1.26 -0.35
C LYS A 3 -14.19 1.11 0.51
N GLY A 4 -14.55 2.19 1.21
CA GLY A 4 -15.59 2.12 2.24
C GLY A 4 -15.10 1.28 3.42
N LYS A 5 -15.78 0.16 3.71
CA LYS A 5 -15.38 -0.79 4.76
C LYS A 5 -14.47 -1.91 4.26
N ASP A 6 -14.34 -2.05 2.95
CA ASP A 6 -13.62 -3.16 2.34
C ASP A 6 -12.15 -2.80 2.21
N ARG A 7 -11.28 -3.62 2.82
CA ARG A 7 -9.85 -3.54 2.58
C ARG A 7 -9.52 -4.28 1.30
N ILE A 8 -9.04 -3.54 0.29
CA ILE A 8 -8.77 -4.04 -1.07
C ILE A 8 -7.28 -4.15 -1.39
N GLY A 9 -6.41 -3.83 -0.42
CA GLY A 9 -4.97 -4.02 -0.54
C GLY A 9 -4.28 -3.57 0.73
N THR A 10 -3.18 -4.18 1.11
CA THR A 10 -2.41 -3.84 2.31
C THR A 10 -0.97 -4.25 2.13
N PHE A 11 -0.07 -3.68 2.93
CA PHE A 11 1.32 -4.10 2.91
C PHE A 11 1.44 -5.64 3.03
N PRO A 12 2.31 -6.31 2.23
CA PRO A 12 3.31 -5.77 1.31
C PRO A 12 2.87 -5.63 -0.17
N ASP A 13 1.55 -5.53 -0.44
CA ASP A 13 1.07 -5.18 -1.78
C ASP A 13 1.65 -3.84 -2.25
N LEU A 14 1.88 -3.71 -3.55
CA LEU A 14 2.19 -2.40 -4.12
C LEU A 14 0.91 -1.59 -4.21
N ILE A 15 0.93 -0.41 -3.58
CA ILE A 15 -0.11 0.61 -3.71
C ILE A 15 0.61 1.91 -4.04
N MET A 16 0.38 2.45 -5.23
CA MET A 16 1.08 3.64 -5.72
C MET A 16 0.11 4.65 -6.32
N THR A 17 0.41 5.93 -6.13
CA THR A 17 -0.34 7.06 -6.66
C THR A 17 0.37 7.67 -7.86
N PHE A 18 -0.42 8.07 -8.85
CA PHE A 18 0.03 8.74 -10.06
C PHE A 18 -0.83 9.97 -10.31
N ASP A 19 -0.21 11.02 -10.83
CA ASP A 19 -0.94 12.17 -11.33
C ASP A 19 -1.70 11.78 -12.60
N LYS A 20 -3.02 12.04 -12.64
CA LYS A 20 -3.87 11.58 -13.76
C LYS A 20 -3.49 12.22 -15.09
N ASP A 21 -3.07 13.48 -15.07
CA ASP A 21 -2.90 14.28 -16.28
C ASP A 21 -1.54 14.04 -16.92
N THR A 22 -0.49 13.86 -16.10
CA THR A 22 0.89 13.62 -16.55
C THR A 22 1.28 12.15 -16.60
N GLY A 23 0.59 11.29 -15.85
CA GLY A 23 0.94 9.87 -15.71
C GLY A 23 2.22 9.62 -14.89
N LEU A 24 2.77 10.64 -14.24
CA LEU A 24 3.97 10.51 -13.42
C LEU A 24 3.64 9.99 -12.01
N PRO A 25 4.54 9.22 -11.38
CA PRO A 25 4.40 8.85 -9.98
C PRO A 25 4.26 10.09 -9.11
N LEU A 26 3.37 10.01 -8.12
CA LEU A 26 3.06 11.08 -7.20
C LEU A 26 3.23 10.56 -5.78
N THR A 27 4.02 11.23 -4.95
CA THR A 27 4.10 10.89 -3.52
C THR A 27 2.91 11.48 -2.77
N THR A 28 2.59 10.91 -1.62
CA THR A 28 1.48 11.41 -0.78
C THR A 28 1.68 12.85 -0.32
N ALA A 29 2.93 13.31 -0.17
CA ALA A 29 3.27 14.69 0.20
C ALA A 29 2.99 15.71 -0.92
N GLU A 30 2.96 15.27 -2.18
CA GLU A 30 2.74 16.13 -3.34
C GLU A 30 1.24 16.29 -3.67
N ILE A 31 0.39 15.41 -3.14
CA ILE A 31 -1.06 15.43 -3.40
C ILE A 31 -1.70 16.70 -2.83
N LYS A 32 -2.43 17.42 -3.68
CA LYS A 32 -3.18 18.62 -3.29
C LYS A 32 -4.69 18.41 -3.40
N LYS A 33 -5.45 19.17 -2.60
CA LYS A 33 -6.91 19.17 -2.68
C LYS A 33 -7.37 19.57 -4.09
N GLY A 34 -8.24 18.75 -4.67
CA GLY A 34 -8.78 18.97 -6.02
C GLY A 34 -7.94 18.34 -7.15
N GLN A 35 -6.79 17.73 -6.84
CA GLN A 35 -6.00 17.00 -7.82
C GLN A 35 -6.66 15.68 -8.18
N ASN A 36 -6.66 15.33 -9.47
CA ASN A 36 -7.08 14.02 -9.94
C ASN A 36 -5.91 13.03 -9.79
N VAL A 37 -6.08 12.04 -8.93
CA VAL A 37 -5.06 11.02 -8.65
C VAL A 37 -5.56 9.66 -9.11
N VAL A 38 -4.69 8.90 -9.76
CA VAL A 38 -4.91 7.49 -10.10
C VAL A 38 -4.16 6.64 -9.08
N VAL A 39 -4.84 5.64 -8.52
CA VAL A 39 -4.22 4.63 -7.66
C VAL A 39 -4.07 3.34 -8.46
N ILE A 40 -2.84 2.84 -8.55
CA ILE A 40 -2.54 1.52 -9.08
C ILE A 40 -2.18 0.62 -7.91
N ALA A 41 -2.76 -0.58 -7.89
CA ALA A 41 -2.45 -1.58 -6.88
C ALA A 41 -2.32 -2.96 -7.52
N THR A 42 -1.44 -3.78 -6.95
CA THR A 42 -1.31 -5.21 -7.29
C THR A 42 -0.89 -5.98 -6.05
N ASN A 43 -1.35 -7.23 -5.95
CA ASN A 43 -0.98 -8.08 -4.84
C ASN A 43 0.53 -8.39 -4.83
N LYS A 44 1.06 -8.63 -3.64
CA LYS A 44 2.46 -9.01 -3.37
C LYS A 44 2.96 -10.19 -4.21
N GLU A 45 2.09 -11.14 -4.57
CA GLU A 45 2.47 -12.34 -5.34
C GLU A 45 2.90 -12.00 -6.78
N ASN A 46 2.54 -10.81 -7.28
CA ASN A 46 2.95 -10.33 -8.60
C ASN A 46 4.30 -9.60 -8.58
N ILE A 47 4.97 -9.50 -7.43
CA ILE A 47 6.16 -8.67 -7.21
C ILE A 47 7.31 -9.52 -6.67
N LYS A 48 8.52 -9.25 -7.15
CA LYS A 48 9.75 -9.79 -6.55
C LYS A 48 10.11 -9.01 -5.30
N LEU A 49 9.62 -9.44 -4.15
CA LEU A 49 9.88 -8.82 -2.86
C LEU A 49 11.14 -9.38 -2.19
N GLY A 50 11.78 -8.56 -1.36
CA GLY A 50 12.88 -8.99 -0.50
C GLY A 50 12.40 -9.88 0.65
N SER A 51 13.29 -10.69 1.23
CA SER A 51 12.96 -11.67 2.28
C SER A 51 12.27 -11.06 3.50
N ALA A 52 12.64 -9.82 3.88
CA ALA A 52 12.04 -9.11 5.00
C ALA A 52 10.52 -8.87 4.86
N MET A 53 9.97 -8.90 3.65
CA MET A 53 8.53 -8.75 3.43
C MET A 53 7.71 -10.00 3.78
N TYR A 54 8.40 -11.10 4.11
CA TYR A 54 7.82 -12.38 4.53
C TYR A 54 8.17 -12.72 5.98
N ASP A 55 8.86 -11.83 6.68
CA ASP A 55 9.25 -12.02 8.06
C ASP A 55 8.11 -11.62 9.00
N GLU A 56 7.46 -12.61 9.60
CA GLU A 56 6.29 -12.41 10.45
C GLU A 56 6.60 -11.55 11.69
N GLU A 57 7.78 -11.72 12.30
CA GLU A 57 8.17 -10.96 13.49
C GLU A 57 8.33 -9.48 13.14
N LEU A 58 9.03 -9.17 12.05
CA LEU A 58 9.19 -7.79 11.57
C LEU A 58 7.84 -7.16 11.22
N LEU A 59 6.95 -7.89 10.55
CA LEU A 59 5.62 -7.40 10.19
C LEU A 59 4.73 -7.17 11.42
N LYS A 60 4.85 -8.00 12.46
CA LYS A 60 4.10 -7.86 13.71
C LYS A 60 4.52 -6.61 14.48
N GLU A 61 5.82 -6.30 14.50
CA GLU A 61 6.36 -5.16 15.24
C GLU A 61 5.87 -3.80 14.71
N ILE A 62 5.56 -3.71 13.41
CA ILE A 62 5.07 -2.46 12.80
C ILE A 62 3.57 -2.22 13.02
N GLU A 63 2.74 -3.25 13.16
CA GLU A 63 1.28 -3.09 13.37
C GLU A 63 0.88 -2.04 14.43
N PRO A 64 1.49 -2.02 15.64
CA PRO A 64 1.16 -0.98 16.64
C PRO A 64 1.62 0.42 16.22
N VAL A 65 2.71 0.54 15.44
CA VAL A 65 3.24 1.84 14.97
C VAL A 65 2.30 2.47 13.95
N VAL A 66 1.77 1.67 13.02
CA VAL A 66 0.83 2.14 11.99
C VAL A 66 -0.63 2.05 12.43
N SER A 67 -0.89 1.42 13.58
CA SER A 67 -2.23 1.16 14.12
C SER A 67 -3.15 0.43 13.11
N ARG A 68 -2.62 -0.57 12.41
CA ARG A 68 -3.35 -1.38 11.42
C ARG A 68 -2.90 -2.84 11.48
N GLU A 69 -3.86 -3.75 11.40
CA GLU A 69 -3.59 -5.19 11.19
C GLU A 69 -2.99 -5.39 9.78
N ILE A 70 -1.83 -6.01 9.69
CA ILE A 70 -1.12 -6.37 8.46
C ILE A 70 -1.12 -7.89 8.32
N LEU A 71 -0.69 -8.63 9.36
CA LEU A 71 -0.47 -10.07 9.30
C LEU A 71 -1.71 -10.87 8.94
N LYS A 72 -2.88 -10.40 9.41
CA LYS A 72 -4.21 -10.97 9.07
C LYS A 72 -4.48 -11.11 7.56
N TYR A 73 -3.78 -10.36 6.73
CA TYR A 73 -3.97 -10.32 5.28
C TYR A 73 -2.75 -10.83 4.49
N VAL A 74 -1.67 -11.17 5.18
CA VAL A 74 -0.42 -11.66 4.56
C VAL A 74 -0.36 -13.19 4.60
N LEU A 75 -0.85 -13.79 5.70
CA LEU A 75 -1.01 -15.23 5.93
C LEU A 75 -2.38 -15.72 5.42
#